data_AF-A0A7W4Z119-F1
#
_entry.id   AF-A0A7W4Z119-F1
#
_cell.length_a   1.000
_cell.length_b   1.000
_cell.length_c   1.000
_cell.angle_alpha   90.00
_cell.angle_beta   90.00
_cell.angle_gamma   90.00
#
_symmetry.space_group_name_H-M   'P 1'
#
loop_
_entity.id
_entity.type
_entity.pdbx_description
1 polymer ?
#
loop_
_entity_poly.entity_id
_entity_poly.type
_entity_poly.pdbx_seq_one_letter_code
_entity_poly.pdbx_strand_id
1 'polypeptide(L)'
;MSTYEPPLPPEQQPPSDGYGAPPPPPPPAPPQGGGGYSAGTAWSFGWNKFTGNLGSIVIAVLVLVAVQVVVQVVSYFVGDSLILRWVISLAGWVLSMIIGAGLVRAALDITEGRELDPKTLLTPNKLGEVIVASLLISVATFVGLILCVIPGLLVAFFTSFTLYFLMDRQELGAIDAIKASFEFTKNNAGNVIVWFLLCLATYIVGFLLCGVGLIAAIPVILIGTAYTYKTLNGQAVAA
;
A
#
# COMPACT_ATOMS: atom_id res chain seq x y z
N MET A 1 -86.24 -32.22 -14.58
CA MET A 1 -85.08 -32.48 -15.45
C MET A 1 -83.96 -31.59 -14.95
N SER A 2 -83.00 -32.16 -14.24
CA SER A 2 -81.90 -31.42 -13.59
C SER A 2 -80.78 -31.21 -14.62
N THR A 3 -80.52 -29.96 -14.99
CA THR A 3 -79.47 -29.55 -15.92
C THR A 3 -78.11 -29.69 -15.23
N TYR A 4 -77.23 -30.50 -15.81
CA TYR A 4 -75.83 -30.63 -15.40
C TYR A 4 -75.01 -29.59 -16.17
N GLU A 5 -74.50 -28.56 -15.49
CA GLU A 5 -73.51 -27.65 -16.06
C GLU A 5 -72.09 -28.19 -15.79
N PRO A 6 -71.25 -28.38 -16.82
CA PRO A 6 -69.88 -28.84 -16.62
C PRO A 6 -68.99 -27.72 -16.02
N PRO A 7 -67.95 -28.09 -15.25
CA PRO A 7 -67.05 -27.11 -14.64
C PRO A 7 -66.21 -26.36 -15.68
N LEU A 8 -66.04 -25.06 -15.46
CA LEU A 8 -65.27 -24.16 -16.34
C LEU A 8 -63.78 -24.54 -16.37
N PRO A 9 -63.09 -24.39 -17.53
CA PRO A 9 -61.65 -24.61 -17.63
C PRO A 9 -60.86 -23.65 -16.73
N PRO A 10 -59.67 -24.04 -16.24
CA PRO A 10 -58.80 -23.13 -15.47
C PRO A 10 -58.41 -21.91 -16.31
N GLU A 11 -58.61 -20.72 -15.78
CA GLU A 11 -58.12 -19.48 -16.39
C GLU A 11 -56.58 -19.52 -16.48
N GLN A 12 -56.05 -19.51 -17.70
CA GLN A 12 -54.62 -19.34 -17.92
C GLN A 12 -54.27 -17.89 -17.58
N GLN A 13 -53.53 -17.69 -16.49
CA GLN A 13 -52.98 -16.38 -16.16
C GLN A 13 -52.04 -15.93 -17.30
N PRO A 14 -52.14 -14.68 -17.78
CA PRO A 14 -51.25 -14.19 -18.82
C PRO A 14 -49.80 -14.18 -18.31
N PRO A 15 -48.81 -14.43 -19.18
CA PRO A 15 -47.40 -14.43 -18.80
C PRO A 15 -47.03 -13.07 -18.22
N SER A 16 -46.46 -13.07 -17.02
CA SER A 16 -45.92 -11.88 -16.38
C SER A 16 -44.72 -11.38 -17.18
N ASP A 17 -44.89 -10.28 -17.91
CA ASP A 17 -43.80 -9.56 -18.57
C ASP A 17 -42.79 -9.10 -17.52
N GLY A 18 -41.73 -9.90 -17.36
CA GLY A 18 -40.61 -9.65 -16.46
C GLY A 18 -39.74 -8.51 -16.98
N TYR A 19 -40.25 -7.28 -16.93
CA TYR A 19 -39.41 -6.09 -16.99
C TYR A 19 -38.65 -6.00 -15.67
N GLY A 20 -37.46 -6.61 -15.63
CA GLY A 20 -36.52 -6.46 -14.54
C GLY A 20 -36.26 -4.98 -14.28
N ALA A 21 -36.26 -4.59 -13.00
CA ALA A 21 -35.95 -3.24 -12.57
C ALA A 21 -34.65 -2.77 -13.25
N PRO A 22 -34.58 -1.52 -13.75
CA PRO A 22 -33.36 -1.01 -14.35
C PRO A 22 -32.21 -1.15 -13.34
N PRO A 23 -31.02 -1.57 -13.79
CA PRO A 23 -29.87 -1.71 -12.91
C PRO A 23 -29.63 -0.38 -12.18
N PRO A 24 -29.27 -0.42 -10.88
CA PRO A 24 -28.99 0.79 -10.13
C PRO A 24 -27.94 1.63 -10.88
N PRO A 25 -28.10 2.96 -10.92
CA PRO A 25 -27.16 3.82 -11.61
C PRO A 25 -25.74 3.55 -11.07
N PRO A 26 -24.72 3.52 -11.95
CA PRO A 26 -23.35 3.31 -11.52
C PRO A 26 -22.98 4.35 -10.46
N PRO A 27 -22.14 3.98 -9.46
CA PRO A 27 -21.65 4.93 -8.46
C PRO A 27 -21.14 6.21 -9.14
N PRO A 28 -21.38 7.39 -8.55
CA PRO A 28 -20.88 8.64 -9.09
C PRO A 28 -19.40 8.50 -9.43
N ALA A 29 -19.03 8.85 -10.67
CA ALA A 29 -17.64 8.85 -11.07
C ALA A 29 -16.86 9.69 -10.05
N PRO A 30 -15.81 9.13 -9.41
CA PRO A 30 -15.03 9.89 -8.45
C PRO A 30 -14.50 11.15 -9.15
N PRO A 31 -14.38 12.28 -8.43
CA PRO A 31 -13.94 13.52 -9.04
C PRO A 31 -12.64 13.28 -9.78
N GLN A 32 -12.70 13.31 -11.12
CA GLN A 32 -11.50 13.46 -11.94
C GLN A 32 -10.97 14.84 -11.59
N GLY A 33 -10.04 14.89 -10.64
CA GLY A 33 -9.33 16.09 -10.27
C GLY A 33 -8.75 16.69 -11.54
N GLY A 34 -9.36 17.76 -12.04
CA GLY A 34 -9.01 18.42 -13.30
C GLY A 34 -7.65 19.12 -13.30
N GLY A 35 -6.78 18.82 -12.34
CA GLY A 35 -5.38 19.20 -12.35
C GLY A 35 -4.54 17.94 -12.47
N GLY A 36 -3.67 17.87 -13.48
CA GLY A 36 -2.74 16.76 -13.64
C GLY A 36 -1.96 16.48 -12.35
N TYR A 37 -1.44 15.25 -12.21
CA TYR A 37 -0.67 14.83 -11.05
C TYR A 37 0.44 15.84 -10.69
N SER A 38 0.59 16.12 -9.40
CA SER A 38 1.74 16.86 -8.86
C SER A 38 2.23 16.24 -7.55
N ALA A 39 3.55 16.26 -7.33
CA ALA A 39 4.15 15.78 -6.09
C ALA A 39 3.68 16.59 -4.86
N GLY A 40 3.40 17.89 -5.03
CA GLY A 40 2.86 18.74 -3.96
C GLY A 40 1.44 18.31 -3.56
N THR A 41 0.61 17.94 -4.52
CA THR A 41 -0.74 17.38 -4.26
C THR A 41 -0.63 16.05 -3.53
N ALA A 42 0.26 15.16 -3.96
CA ALA A 42 0.48 13.87 -3.30
C ALA A 42 0.97 14.04 -1.84
N TRP A 43 1.88 14.98 -1.59
CA TRP A 43 2.35 15.28 -0.24
C TRP A 43 1.23 15.87 0.62
N SER A 44 0.49 16.84 0.09
CA SER A 44 -0.62 17.48 0.79
C SER A 44 -1.74 16.48 1.09
N PHE A 45 -1.99 15.55 0.18
CA PHE A 45 -2.92 14.45 0.39
C PHE A 45 -2.47 13.55 1.54
N GLY A 46 -1.20 13.13 1.53
CA GLY A 46 -0.60 12.35 2.61
C GLY A 46 -0.70 13.06 3.96
N TRP A 47 -0.42 14.36 4.00
CA TRP A 47 -0.55 15.19 5.19
C TRP A 47 -1.99 15.25 5.70
N ASN A 48 -2.95 15.55 4.82
CA ASN A 48 -4.37 15.67 5.18
C ASN A 48 -4.94 14.35 5.72
N LYS A 49 -4.64 13.22 5.06
CA LYS A 49 -5.07 11.89 5.54
C LYS A 49 -4.39 11.50 6.83
N PHE A 50 -3.11 11.86 7.02
CA PHE A 50 -2.41 11.69 8.30
C PHE A 50 -3.10 12.47 9.42
N THR A 51 -3.31 13.79 9.23
CA THR A 51 -3.93 14.64 10.26
C THR A 51 -5.38 14.27 10.54
N GLY A 52 -6.13 13.82 9.52
CA GLY A 52 -7.52 13.36 9.67
C GLY A 52 -7.66 12.01 10.38
N ASN A 53 -6.61 11.19 10.39
CA ASN A 53 -6.61 9.84 10.98
C ASN A 53 -5.48 9.67 12.02
N LEU A 54 -5.12 10.77 12.71
CA LEU A 54 -3.97 10.81 13.62
C LEU A 54 -3.99 9.70 14.65
N GLY A 55 -5.12 9.45 15.30
CA GLY A 55 -5.23 8.43 16.35
C GLY A 55 -4.80 7.05 15.85
N SER A 56 -5.45 6.54 14.79
CA SER A 56 -5.19 5.21 14.26
C SER A 56 -3.78 5.08 13.66
N ILE A 57 -3.32 6.10 12.93
CA ILE A 57 -1.99 6.06 12.29
C ILE A 57 -0.88 6.16 13.33
N VAL A 58 -0.99 7.05 14.32
CA VAL A 58 0.00 7.16 15.39
C VAL A 58 0.04 5.88 16.22
N ILE A 59 -1.09 5.27 16.54
CA ILE A 59 -1.13 3.97 17.23
C ILE A 59 -0.42 2.90 16.39
N ALA A 60 -0.70 2.80 15.09
CA ALA A 60 -0.04 1.84 14.21
C ALA A 60 1.49 2.05 14.17
N VAL A 61 1.95 3.31 14.08
CA VAL A 61 3.38 3.65 14.09
C VAL A 61 4.02 3.37 15.45
N LEU A 62 3.35 3.69 16.57
CA LEU A 62 3.86 3.40 17.90
C LEU A 62 3.97 1.91 18.17
N VAL A 63 2.99 1.10 17.75
CA VAL A 63 3.07 -0.36 17.83
C VAL A 63 4.25 -0.87 17.03
N LEU A 64 4.47 -0.35 15.82
CA LEU A 64 5.62 -0.69 14.99
C LEU A 64 6.95 -0.36 15.69
N VAL A 65 7.09 0.86 16.20
CA VAL A 65 8.31 1.29 16.91
C VAL A 65 8.52 0.45 18.17
N ALA A 66 7.46 0.17 18.94
CA ALA A 66 7.53 -0.66 20.13
C ALA A 66 8.01 -2.08 19.80
N VAL A 67 7.48 -2.70 18.73
CA VAL A 67 7.94 -4.03 18.28
C VAL A 67 9.43 -4.01 17.95
N GLN A 68 9.91 -2.98 17.24
CA GLN A 68 11.34 -2.83 16.94
C GLN A 68 12.20 -2.67 18.19
N VAL A 69 11.77 -1.83 19.12
CA VAL A 69 12.47 -1.61 20.39
C VAL A 69 12.54 -2.93 21.19
N VAL A 70 11.44 -3.69 21.26
CA VAL A 70 11.42 -5.00 21.94
C VAL A 70 12.41 -5.96 21.29
N VAL A 71 12.43 -6.06 19.95
CA VAL A 71 13.40 -6.91 19.24
C VAL A 71 14.85 -6.52 19.57
N GLN A 72 15.16 -5.22 19.58
CA GLN A 72 16.52 -4.73 19.88
C GLN A 72 16.91 -4.98 21.34
N VAL A 73 15.99 -4.74 22.28
CA VAL A 73 16.19 -5.01 23.70
C VAL A 73 16.43 -6.50 23.94
N VAL A 74 15.58 -7.37 23.38
CA VAL A 74 15.78 -8.82 23.48
C VAL A 74 17.13 -9.23 22.88
N SER A 75 17.48 -8.70 21.71
CA SER A 75 18.76 -8.98 21.05
C SER A 75 19.97 -8.59 21.92
N TYR A 76 19.87 -7.49 22.66
CA TYR A 76 20.92 -7.03 23.57
C TYR A 76 21.13 -7.98 24.76
N PHE A 77 20.05 -8.55 25.30
CA PHE A 77 20.09 -9.44 26.48
C PHE A 77 20.45 -10.90 26.17
N VAL A 78 20.54 -11.28 24.89
CA VAL A 78 20.81 -12.67 24.45
C VAL A 78 22.29 -13.09 24.59
N GLY A 79 23.16 -12.20 25.06
CA GLY A 79 24.57 -12.48 25.38
C GLY A 79 25.48 -12.55 24.15
N ASP A 80 26.74 -12.96 24.34
CA ASP A 80 27.79 -12.93 23.29
C ASP A 80 27.67 -14.00 22.20
N SER A 81 26.59 -14.80 22.21
CA SER A 81 26.37 -15.82 21.18
C SER A 81 26.10 -15.16 19.82
N LEU A 82 27.13 -15.13 18.99
CA LEU A 82 27.05 -14.60 17.63
C LEU A 82 25.91 -15.24 16.83
N ILE A 83 25.73 -16.55 16.96
CA ILE A 83 24.69 -17.30 16.25
C ILE A 83 23.29 -16.84 16.66
N LEU A 84 23.02 -16.75 17.96
CA LEU A 84 21.70 -16.29 18.44
C LEU A 84 21.44 -14.83 18.06
N ARG A 85 22.46 -13.97 18.11
CA ARG A 85 22.33 -12.57 17.68
C ARG A 85 21.96 -12.45 16.20
N TRP A 86 22.58 -13.25 15.34
CA TRP A 86 22.25 -13.31 13.91
C TRP A 86 20.83 -13.83 13.66
N VAL A 87 20.41 -14.88 14.36
CA VAL A 87 19.05 -15.46 14.24
C VAL A 87 18.00 -14.44 14.64
N ILE A 88 18.17 -13.75 15.77
CA ILE A 88 17.20 -12.73 16.23
C ILE A 88 17.21 -11.51 15.32
N SER A 89 18.38 -11.07 14.84
CA SER A 89 18.47 -9.97 13.87
C SER A 89 17.75 -10.31 12.56
N LEU A 90 17.91 -11.54 12.06
CA LEU A 90 17.21 -12.01 10.87
C LEU A 90 15.70 -12.08 11.10
N ALA A 91 15.25 -12.62 12.23
CA ALA A 91 13.84 -12.65 12.60
C ALA A 91 13.24 -11.23 12.71
N GLY A 92 13.97 -10.30 13.33
CA GLY A 92 13.62 -8.89 13.42
C GLY A 92 13.52 -8.22 12.05
N TRP A 93 14.46 -8.51 11.15
CA TRP A 93 14.44 -8.01 9.78
C TRP A 93 13.23 -8.53 9.00
N VAL A 94 12.91 -9.83 9.09
CA VAL A 94 11.71 -10.41 8.48
C VAL A 94 10.45 -9.77 9.05
N LEU A 95 10.36 -9.61 10.37
CA LEU A 95 9.23 -8.95 11.02
C LEU A 95 9.04 -7.51 10.54
N SER A 96 10.14 -6.78 10.34
CA SER A 96 10.13 -5.42 9.78
C SER A 96 9.51 -5.39 8.38
N MET A 97 9.80 -6.39 7.54
CA MET A 97 9.26 -6.50 6.19
C MET A 97 7.77 -6.79 6.18
N ILE A 98 7.31 -7.68 7.08
CA ILE A 98 5.88 -7.98 7.26
C ILE A 98 5.12 -6.72 7.62
N ILE A 99 5.62 -5.98 8.60
CA ILE A 99 5.01 -4.74 9.06
C ILE A 99 5.03 -3.68 7.94
N GLY A 100 6.14 -3.55 7.21
CA GLY A 100 6.27 -2.64 6.08
C GLY A 100 5.24 -2.90 4.97
N ALA A 101 5.00 -4.16 4.62
CA ALA A 101 3.95 -4.54 3.67
C ALA A 101 2.55 -4.19 4.19
N GLY A 102 2.28 -4.44 5.47
CA GLY A 102 1.03 -4.04 6.14
C GLY A 102 0.81 -2.52 6.08
N LEU A 103 1.86 -1.72 6.28
CA LEU A 103 1.79 -0.26 6.18
C LEU A 103 1.52 0.24 4.76
N VAL A 104 2.14 -0.38 3.75
CA VAL A 104 1.85 -0.07 2.34
C VAL A 104 0.41 -0.40 2.00
N ARG A 105 -0.10 -1.55 2.47
CA ARG A 105 -1.51 -1.92 2.31
C ARG A 105 -2.44 -0.93 3.02
N ALA A 106 -2.13 -0.54 4.25
CA ALA A 106 -2.86 0.49 4.99
C ALA A 106 -2.92 1.81 4.22
N ALA A 107 -1.80 2.24 3.63
CA ALA A 107 -1.74 3.45 2.83
C ALA A 107 -2.63 3.36 1.59
N LEU A 108 -2.64 2.20 0.90
CA LEU A 108 -3.55 1.93 -0.21
C LEU A 108 -5.02 1.95 0.26
N ASP A 109 -5.36 1.29 1.36
CA ASP A 109 -6.71 1.26 1.91
C ASP A 109 -7.19 2.67 2.32
N ILE A 110 -6.32 3.49 2.94
CA ILE A 110 -6.60 4.91 3.27
C ILE A 110 -6.87 5.72 2.00
N THR A 111 -6.11 5.49 0.92
CA THR A 111 -6.38 6.15 -0.37
C THR A 111 -7.70 5.71 -1.00
N GLU A 112 -8.26 4.56 -0.60
CA GLU A 112 -9.59 4.10 -1.04
C GLU A 112 -10.72 4.54 -0.12
N GLY A 113 -10.40 5.15 1.03
CA GLY A 113 -11.40 5.47 2.06
C GLY A 113 -11.91 4.23 2.80
N ARG A 114 -11.18 3.11 2.77
CA ARG A 114 -11.50 1.92 3.55
C ARG A 114 -11.08 2.12 5.02
N GLU A 115 -11.86 1.56 5.93
CA GLU A 115 -11.50 1.55 7.36
C GLU A 115 -10.24 0.69 7.60
N LEU A 116 -9.35 1.18 8.46
CA LEU A 116 -8.15 0.45 8.86
C LEU A 116 -8.53 -0.71 9.78
N ASP A 117 -8.65 -1.92 9.24
CA ASP A 117 -8.81 -3.13 10.05
C ASP A 117 -7.43 -3.67 10.47
N PRO A 118 -7.10 -3.71 11.79
CA PRO A 118 -5.85 -4.28 12.29
C PRO A 118 -5.61 -5.72 11.85
N LYS A 119 -6.67 -6.50 11.58
CA LYS A 119 -6.56 -7.88 11.10
C LYS A 119 -6.06 -7.94 9.66
N THR A 120 -6.42 -6.95 8.84
CA THR A 120 -5.97 -6.80 7.46
C THR A 120 -4.48 -6.46 7.39
N LEU A 121 -3.97 -5.70 8.37
CA LEU A 121 -2.55 -5.35 8.50
C LEU A 121 -1.66 -6.54 8.85
N LEU A 122 -2.20 -7.53 9.57
CA LEU A 122 -1.48 -8.72 10.02
C LEU A 122 -1.75 -9.95 9.16
N THR A 123 -2.57 -9.85 8.11
CA THR A 123 -2.83 -10.99 7.24
C THR A 123 -1.60 -11.26 6.38
N PRO A 124 -0.96 -12.44 6.50
CA PRO A 124 0.29 -12.79 5.85
C PRO A 124 0.14 -13.10 4.35
N ASN A 125 -0.76 -12.43 3.65
CA ASN A 125 -0.91 -12.61 2.22
C ASN A 125 0.34 -12.04 1.54
N LYS A 126 1.09 -12.90 0.84
CA LYS A 126 2.32 -12.57 0.10
C LYS A 126 3.60 -12.32 0.90
N LEU A 127 3.72 -12.82 2.15
CA LEU A 127 4.99 -12.68 2.89
C LEU A 127 6.20 -13.24 2.12
N GLY A 128 6.04 -14.39 1.47
CA GLY A 128 7.11 -14.97 0.64
C GLY A 128 7.57 -14.02 -0.45
N GLU A 129 6.64 -13.45 -1.21
CA GLU A 129 6.96 -12.51 -2.28
C GLU A 129 7.53 -11.18 -1.76
N VAL A 130 7.03 -10.68 -0.62
CA VAL A 130 7.58 -9.47 0.02
C VAL A 130 9.03 -9.70 0.43
N ILE A 131 9.33 -10.85 1.04
CA ILE A 131 10.69 -11.21 1.45
C ILE A 131 11.60 -11.36 0.24
N VAL A 132 11.16 -12.09 -0.79
CA VAL A 132 11.94 -12.27 -2.03
C VAL A 132 12.20 -10.92 -2.71
N ALA A 133 11.17 -10.08 -2.88
CA ALA A 133 11.32 -8.77 -3.49
C ALA A 133 12.29 -7.88 -2.69
N SER A 134 12.10 -7.81 -1.37
CA SER A 134 12.93 -6.98 -0.49
C SER A 134 14.38 -7.47 -0.45
N LEU A 135 14.62 -8.78 -0.50
CA LEU A 135 15.97 -9.34 -0.56
C LEU A 135 16.64 -9.03 -1.90
N LEU A 136 15.94 -9.23 -3.02
CA LEU A 136 16.45 -8.91 -4.35
C LEU A 136 16.79 -7.41 -4.48
N ILE A 137 15.88 -6.55 -4.04
CA ILE A 137 16.08 -5.10 -4.07
C ILE A 137 17.25 -4.71 -3.17
N SER A 138 17.30 -5.19 -1.92
CA SER A 138 18.37 -4.82 -1.00
C SER A 138 19.75 -5.27 -1.48
N VAL A 139 19.88 -6.48 -2.02
CA VAL A 139 21.13 -6.95 -2.63
C VAL A 139 21.51 -6.10 -3.83
N ALA A 140 20.57 -5.81 -4.73
CA ALA A 140 20.82 -4.99 -5.91
C ALA A 140 21.22 -3.54 -5.53
N THR A 141 20.53 -2.94 -4.57
CA THR A 141 20.86 -1.60 -4.05
C THR A 141 22.23 -1.62 -3.37
N PHE A 142 22.53 -2.62 -2.55
CA PHE A 142 23.81 -2.74 -1.85
C PHE A 142 25.00 -2.89 -2.82
N VAL A 143 24.88 -3.80 -3.79
CA VAL A 143 25.88 -3.96 -4.87
C VAL A 143 26.02 -2.66 -5.66
N GLY A 144 24.89 -2.01 -5.98
CA GLY A 144 24.87 -0.71 -6.62
C GLY A 144 25.68 0.32 -5.83
N LEU A 145 25.40 0.50 -4.55
CA LEU A 145 26.09 1.44 -3.66
C LEU A 145 27.60 1.16 -3.54
N ILE A 146 28.01 -0.12 -3.52
CA ILE A 146 29.44 -0.52 -3.51
C ILE A 146 30.13 -0.14 -4.83
N LEU A 147 29.49 -0.41 -5.97
CA LEU A 147 30.06 -0.11 -7.29
C LEU A 147 30.17 1.40 -7.52
N CYS A 148 29.16 2.16 -7.11
CA CYS A 148 29.14 3.63 -7.01
C CYS A 148 27.79 4.08 -6.40
N VAL A 149 27.77 5.16 -5.61
CA VAL A 149 26.54 5.66 -4.96
C VAL A 149 25.37 5.85 -5.95
N ILE A 150 25.66 6.29 -7.18
CA ILE A 150 24.66 6.56 -8.23
C ILE A 150 23.89 5.28 -8.63
N PRO A 151 24.54 4.16 -9.04
CA PRO A 151 23.86 2.90 -9.31
C PRO A 151 22.92 2.43 -8.20
N GLY A 152 23.33 2.53 -6.92
CA GLY A 152 22.47 2.16 -5.80
C GLY A 152 21.21 3.03 -5.70
N LEU A 153 21.37 4.34 -5.91
CA LEU A 153 20.25 5.29 -5.90
C LEU A 153 19.28 5.04 -7.07
N LEU A 154 19.79 4.66 -8.25
CA LEU A 154 18.96 4.28 -9.39
C LEU A 154 18.11 3.04 -9.09
N VAL A 155 18.70 2.00 -8.46
CA VAL A 155 17.92 0.83 -8.04
C VAL A 155 16.81 1.23 -7.08
N ALA A 156 17.13 2.03 -6.05
CA ALA A 156 16.13 2.52 -5.09
C ALA A 156 15.02 3.33 -5.77
N PHE A 157 15.38 4.17 -6.74
CA PHE A 157 14.43 4.97 -7.52
C PHE A 157 13.47 4.08 -8.33
N PHE A 158 13.99 3.17 -9.16
CA PHE A 158 13.16 2.34 -10.03
C PHE A 158 12.35 1.28 -9.28
N THR A 159 12.77 0.87 -8.09
CA THR A 159 12.09 -0.15 -7.28
C THR A 159 11.18 0.43 -6.20
N SER A 160 11.07 1.76 -6.12
CA SER A 160 10.32 2.49 -5.07
C SER A 160 8.83 2.12 -4.97
N PHE A 161 8.22 1.62 -6.05
CA PHE A 161 6.80 1.22 -6.09
C PHE A 161 6.58 -0.29 -6.01
N THR A 162 7.63 -1.10 -5.85
CA THR A 162 7.51 -2.58 -5.86
C THR A 162 6.51 -3.10 -4.84
N LEU A 163 6.58 -2.62 -3.59
CA LEU A 163 5.66 -3.06 -2.55
C LEU A 163 4.22 -2.63 -2.82
N TYR A 164 4.00 -1.49 -3.48
CA TYR A 164 2.65 -1.04 -3.84
C TYR A 164 2.05 -1.94 -4.91
N PHE A 165 2.79 -2.31 -5.95
CA PHE A 165 2.35 -3.31 -6.93
C PHE A 165 2.07 -4.67 -6.30
N LEU A 166 2.93 -5.11 -5.38
CA LEU A 166 2.79 -6.42 -4.77
C LEU A 166 1.55 -6.50 -3.85
N MET A 167 1.19 -5.40 -3.19
CA MET A 167 0.02 -5.30 -2.33
C MET A 167 -1.27 -4.99 -3.10
N ASP A 168 -1.22 -4.20 -4.16
CA ASP A 168 -2.38 -3.85 -4.99
C ASP A 168 -2.79 -5.01 -5.92
N ARG A 169 -1.82 -5.76 -6.46
CA ARG A 169 -2.05 -6.84 -7.43
C ARG A 169 -1.72 -8.21 -6.87
N GLN A 170 -2.77 -8.97 -6.55
CA GLN A 170 -2.67 -10.29 -5.90
C GLN A 170 -2.09 -11.39 -6.81
N GLU A 171 -2.00 -11.16 -8.10
CA GLU A 171 -1.49 -12.10 -9.09
C GLU A 171 0.03 -11.98 -9.32
N LEU A 172 0.65 -10.84 -8.98
CA LEU A 172 2.07 -10.61 -9.28
C LEU A 172 3.02 -11.31 -8.29
N GLY A 173 4.01 -12.04 -8.81
CA GLY A 173 5.15 -12.49 -8.02
C GLY A 173 6.14 -11.34 -7.75
N ALA A 174 7.15 -11.59 -6.90
CA ALA A 174 8.17 -10.62 -6.49
C ALA A 174 8.91 -10.01 -7.70
N ILE A 175 9.36 -10.86 -8.62
CA ILE A 175 10.11 -10.41 -9.81
C ILE A 175 9.22 -9.58 -10.72
N ASP A 176 7.95 -9.98 -10.91
CA ASP A 176 7.03 -9.25 -11.77
C ASP A 176 6.60 -7.92 -11.15
N ALA A 177 6.48 -7.84 -9.83
CA ALA A 177 6.26 -6.58 -9.11
C ALA A 177 7.46 -5.63 -9.24
N ILE A 178 8.70 -6.15 -9.19
CA ILE A 178 9.91 -5.34 -9.42
C ILE A 178 9.92 -4.80 -10.85
N LYS A 179 9.61 -5.64 -11.84
CA LYS A 179 9.52 -5.21 -13.25
C LYS A 179 8.42 -4.16 -13.45
N ALA A 180 7.25 -4.37 -12.87
CA ALA A 180 6.13 -3.42 -12.92
C ALA A 180 6.52 -2.08 -12.30
N SER A 181 7.23 -2.08 -11.16
CA SER A 181 7.78 -0.86 -10.55
C SER A 181 8.76 -0.15 -11.47
N PHE A 182 9.65 -0.90 -12.12
CA PHE A 182 10.64 -0.33 -13.04
C PHE A 182 9.96 0.33 -14.25
N GLU A 183 9.02 -0.37 -14.90
CA GLU A 183 8.26 0.15 -16.03
C GLU A 183 7.40 1.36 -15.65
N PHE A 184 6.71 1.29 -14.51
CA PHE A 184 5.93 2.40 -13.97
C PHE A 184 6.78 3.64 -13.73
N THR A 185 7.93 3.47 -13.08
CA THR A 185 8.86 4.57 -12.79
C THR A 185 9.45 5.14 -14.08
N LYS A 186 9.82 4.28 -15.04
CA LYS A 186 10.32 4.70 -16.36
C LYS A 186 9.28 5.50 -17.14
N ASN A 187 8.04 5.02 -17.20
CA ASN A 187 6.96 5.65 -17.97
C ASN A 187 6.48 6.97 -17.33
N ASN A 188 6.72 7.14 -16.02
CA ASN A 188 6.33 8.34 -15.27
C ASN A 188 7.54 9.10 -14.68
N ALA A 189 8.72 8.96 -15.28
CA ALA A 189 9.99 9.39 -14.66
C ALA A 189 10.00 10.84 -14.21
N GLY A 190 9.42 11.77 -14.99
CA GLY A 190 9.34 13.19 -14.64
C GLY A 190 8.53 13.44 -13.36
N ASN A 191 7.39 12.77 -13.21
CA ASN A 191 6.54 12.89 -12.03
C ASN A 191 7.13 12.18 -10.81
N VAL A 192 7.70 11.00 -11.05
CA VAL A 192 8.25 10.14 -10.01
C VAL A 192 9.57 10.67 -9.46
N ILE A 193 10.43 11.30 -10.27
CA ILE A 193 11.68 11.90 -9.78
C ILE A 193 11.42 13.08 -8.84
N VAL A 194 10.42 13.91 -9.15
CA VAL A 194 10.04 15.03 -8.27
C VAL A 194 9.47 14.49 -6.95
N TRP A 195 8.61 13.47 -7.01
CA TRP A 195 8.11 12.79 -5.81
C TRP A 195 9.25 12.18 -4.98
N PHE A 196 10.18 11.48 -5.63
CA PHE A 196 11.30 10.83 -4.97
C PHE A 196 12.21 11.84 -4.25
N LEU A 197 12.53 12.96 -4.90
CA LEU A 197 13.30 14.04 -4.27
C LEU A 197 12.54 14.70 -3.12
N LEU A 198 11.22 14.85 -3.24
CA LEU A 198 10.38 15.38 -2.16
C LEU A 198 10.34 14.43 -0.95
N CYS A 199 10.23 13.12 -1.19
CA CYS A 199 10.34 12.11 -0.14
C CYS A 199 11.70 12.17 0.55
N LEU A 200 12.79 12.26 -0.22
CA LEU A 200 14.14 12.38 0.32
C LEU A 200 14.30 13.64 1.19
N ALA A 201 13.84 14.80 0.69
CA ALA A 201 13.85 16.04 1.46
C ALA A 201 13.01 15.93 2.74
N THR A 202 11.83 15.31 2.66
CA THR A 202 10.95 15.09 3.81
C THR A 202 11.61 14.18 4.86
N TYR A 203 12.30 13.12 4.44
CA TYR A 203 13.10 12.27 5.34
C TYR A 203 14.24 13.05 6.00
N ILE A 204 14.98 13.86 5.24
CA ILE A 204 16.08 14.68 5.77
C ILE A 204 15.54 15.67 6.81
N VAL A 205 14.46 16.41 6.50
CA VAL A 205 13.83 17.34 7.43
C VAL A 205 13.34 16.62 8.68
N GLY A 206 12.67 15.46 8.53
CA GLY A 206 12.21 14.67 9.66
C GLY A 206 13.35 14.18 10.56
N PHE A 207 14.48 13.81 9.96
CA PHE A 207 15.68 13.42 10.69
C PHE A 207 16.32 14.60 11.44
N LEU A 208 16.46 15.75 10.79
CA LEU A 208 17.01 16.98 11.40
C LEU A 208 16.16 17.49 12.58
N LEU A 209 14.87 17.20 12.61
CA LEU A 209 13.98 17.42 13.75
C LEU A 209 14.12 16.32 14.83
N CYS A 210 15.37 15.95 15.14
CA CYS A 210 15.75 14.94 16.14
C CYS A 210 15.09 13.57 15.95
N GLY A 211 14.73 13.21 14.72
CA GLY A 211 14.03 11.95 14.39
C GLY A 211 12.56 11.90 14.81
N VAL A 212 12.06 12.82 15.63
CA VAL A 212 10.62 12.90 15.99
C VAL A 212 9.80 13.28 14.75
N GLY A 213 10.35 14.12 13.88
CA GLY A 213 9.74 14.45 12.60
C GLY A 213 9.53 13.24 11.69
N LEU A 214 10.30 12.15 11.86
CA LEU A 214 10.12 10.91 11.08
C LEU A 214 8.82 10.18 11.42
N ILE A 215 8.31 10.33 12.65
CA ILE A 215 7.03 9.71 13.07
C ILE A 215 5.88 10.22 12.22
N ALA A 216 5.89 11.51 11.84
CA ALA A 216 4.91 12.10 10.94
C ALA A 216 5.32 11.96 9.46
N ALA A 217 6.62 12.06 9.13
CA ALA A 217 7.09 11.96 7.75
C ALA A 217 6.78 10.59 7.12
N ILE A 218 7.01 9.49 7.84
CA ILE A 218 6.80 8.12 7.34
C ILE A 218 5.35 7.91 6.85
N PRO A 219 4.30 8.13 7.66
CA PRO A 219 2.92 7.92 7.20
C PRO A 219 2.53 8.86 6.07
N VAL A 220 2.99 10.12 6.11
CA VAL A 220 2.73 11.10 5.04
C VAL A 220 3.34 10.65 3.71
N ILE A 221 4.58 10.16 3.73
CA ILE A 221 5.27 9.63 2.56
C ILE A 221 4.60 8.35 2.06
N LEU A 222 4.19 7.44 2.93
CA LEU A 222 3.52 6.20 2.54
C LEU A 222 2.17 6.48 1.85
N ILE A 223 1.32 7.31 2.47
CA ILE A 223 0.02 7.67 1.91
C ILE A 223 0.20 8.49 0.62
N GLY A 224 1.14 9.44 0.60
CA GLY A 224 1.45 10.20 -0.60
C GLY A 224 1.99 9.32 -1.73
N THR A 225 2.78 8.29 -1.43
CA THR A 225 3.27 7.35 -2.44
C THR A 225 2.16 6.44 -2.95
N ALA A 226 1.22 6.03 -2.08
CA ALA A 226 0.00 5.35 -2.51
C ALA A 226 -0.85 6.25 -3.43
N TYR A 227 -1.04 7.52 -3.07
CA TYR A 227 -1.72 8.50 -3.94
C TYR A 227 -1.04 8.61 -5.31
N THR A 228 0.29 8.74 -5.33
CA THR A 228 1.10 8.80 -6.56
C THR A 228 0.94 7.54 -7.40
N TYR A 229 1.05 6.37 -6.77
CA TYR A 229 0.87 5.08 -7.40
C TYR A 229 -0.50 4.97 -8.09
N LYS A 230 -1.56 5.33 -7.38
CA LYS A 230 -2.94 5.24 -7.88
C LYS A 230 -3.21 6.23 -8.99
N THR A 231 -2.89 7.50 -8.75
CA THR A 231 -3.17 8.59 -9.68
C THR A 231 -2.45 8.36 -11.02
N LEU A 232 -1.18 7.94 -11.00
CA LEU A 232 -0.41 7.68 -12.23
C LEU A 232 -0.80 6.36 -12.92
N ASN A 233 -1.44 5.43 -12.21
CA ASN A 233 -2.08 4.24 -12.81
C ASN A 233 -3.53 4.52 -13.26
N GLY A 234 -4.04 5.75 -13.13
CA GLY A 234 -5.42 6.10 -13.47
C GLY A 234 -6.47 5.49 -12.53
N GLN A 235 -6.06 5.04 -11.34
CA GLN A 235 -6.97 4.53 -10.32
C GLN A 235 -7.62 5.67 -9.54
N ALA A 236 -8.85 5.45 -9.07
CA ALA A 236 -9.56 6.41 -8.23
C ALA A 236 -8.92 6.52 -6.83
N VAL A 237 -8.95 7.73 -6.29
CA VAL A 237 -8.48 8.04 -4.94
C VAL A 237 -9.58 8.79 -4.20
N ALA A 238 -9.87 8.39 -2.96
CA ALA A 238 -10.86 9.01 -2.10
C ALA A 238 -10.43 10.42 -1.70
N ALA A 239 -11.35 11.39 -1.81
CA ALA A 239 -11.14 12.78 -1.38
C ALA A 239 -10.84 12.87 0.13
#